data_AF-A0A3N5YQU9-F1
#
_entry.id   AF-A0A3N5YQU9-F1
#
_cell.length_a   1.000
_cell.length_b   1.000
_cell.length_c   1.000
_cell.angle_alpha   90.00
_cell.angle_beta   90.00
_cell.angle_gamma   90.00
#
_symmetry.space_group_name_H-M   'P 1'
#
loop_
_entity.id
_entity.type
_entity.pdbx_description
1 polymer ?
#
loop_
_entity_poly.entity_id
_entity_poly.type
_entity_poly.pdbx_seq_one_letter_code
_entity_poly.pdbx_strand_id
1 'polypeptide(L)'
;FRLALDPVTARAMHDETLPAEGAKLAHFCSMCGPKFCSMEITQQVRDYAAAHGMGETDALAAGMEERSAEFLREREIYIKK
;
A
#
# COMPACT_ATOMS: atom_id res chain seq x y z
N PHE A 1 10.00 -12.39 -9.45
CA PHE A 1 10.27 -13.00 -10.78
C PHE A 1 11.19 -14.21 -10.73
N ARG A 2 12.45 -14.11 -10.27
CA ARG A 2 13.43 -15.21 -10.39
C ARG A 2 13.09 -16.51 -9.66
N LEU A 3 12.21 -16.46 -8.67
CA LEU A 3 11.70 -17.63 -7.93
C LEU A 3 10.46 -18.26 -8.57
N ALA A 4 9.91 -17.66 -9.63
CA ALA A 4 8.77 -18.24 -10.35
C ALA A 4 9.22 -19.42 -11.21
N LEU A 5 8.30 -20.36 -11.49
CA LEU A 5 8.54 -21.48 -12.40
C LEU A 5 8.94 -20.98 -13.80
N ASP A 6 8.30 -19.91 -14.27
CA ASP A 6 8.67 -19.19 -15.49
C ASP A 6 8.90 -17.70 -15.17
N PRO A 7 10.16 -17.30 -14.91
CA PRO A 7 10.51 -15.92 -14.59
C PRO A 7 10.30 -14.93 -15.73
N VAL A 8 10.34 -15.39 -16.99
CA VAL A 8 10.23 -14.54 -18.18
C VAL A 8 8.78 -14.10 -18.33
N THR A 9 7.85 -15.05 -18.31
CA THR A 9 6.41 -14.75 -18.39
C THR A 9 5.94 -13.90 -17.22
N ALA A 10 6.36 -14.21 -15.99
CA ALA A 10 5.98 -13.44 -14.81
C ALA A 10 6.42 -11.96 -14.89
N ARG A 11 7.59 -11.70 -15.50
CA ARG A 11 8.06 -10.32 -15.74
C ARG A 11 7.28 -9.65 -16.86
N ALA A 12 7.07 -10.34 -17.98
CA ALA A 12 6.35 -9.79 -19.12
C ALA A 12 4.93 -9.33 -18.75
N MET A 13 4.19 -10.14 -17.96
CA MET A 13 2.84 -9.80 -17.50
C MET A 13 2.81 -8.59 -16.57
N HIS A 14 3.81 -8.43 -15.70
CA HIS A 14 3.94 -7.23 -14.87
C HIS A 14 4.24 -5.99 -15.74
N ASP A 15 5.13 -6.15 -16.71
CA ASP A 15 5.69 -5.04 -17.50
C ASP A 15 4.75 -4.53 -18.59
N GLU A 16 3.74 -5.31 -18.96
CA GLU A 16 2.68 -4.90 -19.89
C GLU A 16 2.00 -3.59 -19.45
N THR A 17 1.86 -3.38 -18.14
CA THR A 17 1.22 -2.18 -17.58
C THR A 17 2.19 -1.29 -16.80
N LEU A 18 3.30 -1.85 -16.31
CA LEU A 18 4.31 -1.14 -15.52
C LEU A 18 5.75 -1.42 -16.03
N PRO A 19 6.11 -0.89 -17.23
CA PRO A 19 7.38 -1.23 -17.88
C PRO A 19 8.60 -0.57 -17.23
N ALA A 20 8.42 0.55 -16.52
CA ALA A 20 9.53 1.29 -15.92
C ALA A 20 10.30 0.42 -14.91
N GLU A 21 11.64 0.53 -14.91
CA GLU A 21 12.48 -0.22 -13.97
C GLU A 21 12.17 0.12 -12.50
N GLY A 22 11.79 1.37 -12.23
CA GLY A 22 11.35 1.79 -10.90
C GLY A 22 10.11 1.03 -10.38
N ALA A 23 9.25 0.54 -11.27
CA ALA A 23 8.07 -0.23 -10.87
C ALA A 23 8.42 -1.60 -10.28
N LYS A 24 9.60 -2.15 -10.59
CA LYS A 24 10.09 -3.43 -10.02
C LYS A 24 10.47 -3.29 -8.53
N LEU A 25 10.64 -2.05 -8.07
CA LEU A 25 10.95 -1.69 -6.69
C LEU A 25 9.76 -1.02 -6.00
N ALA A 26 8.67 -0.77 -6.72
CA ALA A 26 7.49 -0.12 -6.17
C ALA A 26 6.73 -1.08 -5.25
N HIS A 27 6.18 -0.54 -4.17
CA HIS A 27 5.35 -1.28 -3.21
C HIS A 27 3.90 -1.45 -3.70
N PHE A 28 3.70 -1.65 -5.00
CA PHE A 28 2.39 -1.94 -5.58
C PHE A 28 2.54 -2.59 -6.95
N CYS A 29 1.50 -3.27 -7.40
CA CYS A 29 1.34 -3.70 -8.79
C CYS A 29 0.15 -2.96 -9.44
N SER A 30 -0.04 -3.16 -10.75
CA SER A 30 -1.11 -2.52 -11.52
C SER A 30 -2.52 -2.92 -11.11
N MET A 31 -2.70 -4.00 -10.35
CA MET A 31 -4.03 -4.44 -9.90
C MET A 31 -4.64 -3.50 -8.86
N CYS A 32 -3.86 -3.10 -7.85
CA CYS A 32 -4.34 -2.30 -6.72
C CYS A 32 -3.88 -0.83 -6.79
N GLY A 33 -2.79 -0.57 -7.50
CA GLY A 33 -2.18 0.75 -7.55
C GLY A 33 -1.58 1.22 -6.21
N PRO A 34 -1.01 2.42 -6.18
CA PRO A 34 -0.16 2.89 -5.07
C PRO A 34 -0.91 3.13 -3.77
N LYS A 35 -2.21 3.46 -3.83
CA LYS A 35 -3.00 3.83 -2.64
C LYS A 35 -3.72 2.66 -1.98
N PHE A 36 -3.93 1.55 -2.70
CA PHE A 36 -4.80 0.46 -2.26
C PHE A 36 -4.10 -0.90 -2.25
N CYS A 37 -2.77 -0.96 -2.40
CA CYS A 37 -2.05 -2.21 -2.28
C CYS A 37 -2.12 -2.72 -0.83
N SER A 38 -2.78 -3.87 -0.64
CA SER A 38 -2.99 -4.46 0.69
C SER A 38 -1.68 -4.75 1.42
N MET A 39 -0.67 -5.27 0.73
CA MET A 39 0.63 -5.58 1.32
C MET A 39 1.35 -4.33 1.86
N GLU A 40 1.32 -3.24 1.10
CA GLU A 40 1.91 -1.96 1.52
C GLU A 40 1.16 -1.35 2.71
N ILE A 41 -0.18 -1.36 2.66
CA ILE A 41 -1.00 -0.88 3.79
C ILE A 41 -0.72 -1.69 5.05
N THR A 42 -0.61 -3.02 4.95
CA THR A 42 -0.24 -3.87 6.10
C THR A 42 1.14 -3.51 6.63
N GLN A 43 2.12 -3.24 5.76
CA GLN A 43 3.45 -2.82 6.20
C GLN A 43 3.39 -1.49 6.96
N GLN A 44 2.65 -0.50 6.45
CA GLN A 44 2.47 0.79 7.12
C GLN A 44 1.82 0.65 8.51
N VAL A 45 0.82 -0.23 8.65
CA VAL A 45 0.20 -0.52 9.95
C VAL A 45 1.20 -1.14 10.93
N ARG A 46 2.04 -2.07 10.47
CA ARG A 46 3.09 -2.69 11.29
C ARG A 46 4.15 -1.69 11.72
N ASP A 47 4.59 -0.84 10.80
CA ASP A 47 5.58 0.19 11.08
C ASP A 47 5.04 1.22 12.08
N TYR A 48 3.78 1.61 11.92
CA TYR A 48 3.08 2.45 12.89
C TYR A 48 3.01 1.79 14.27
N ALA A 49 2.59 0.52 14.33
CA ALA A 49 2.51 -0.23 15.58
C ALA A 49 3.88 -0.31 16.29
N ALA A 50 4.94 -0.62 15.54
CA ALA A 50 6.30 -0.69 16.05
C ALA A 50 6.81 0.67 16.57
N ALA A 51 6.54 1.76 15.84
CA ALA A 51 6.93 3.11 16.25
C ALA A 51 6.24 3.60 17.52
N HIS A 52 5.01 3.12 17.78
CA HIS A 52 4.21 3.52 18.95
C HIS A 52 4.23 2.49 20.09
N GLY A 53 4.93 1.37 19.93
CA GLY A 53 4.97 0.29 20.92
C GLY A 53 3.61 -0.37 21.16
N MET A 54 2.76 -0.43 20.14
CA MET A 54 1.39 -0.94 20.19
C MET A 54 1.28 -2.31 19.51
N GLY A 55 0.21 -3.06 19.82
CA GLY A 55 -0.18 -4.23 19.04
C GLY A 55 -0.78 -3.84 17.67
N GLU A 56 -0.69 -4.72 16.67
CA GLU A 56 -1.22 -4.45 15.32
C GLU A 56 -2.72 -4.10 15.31
N THR A 57 -3.52 -4.75 16.17
CA THR A 57 -4.96 -4.50 16.28
C THR A 57 -5.26 -3.13 16.88
N ASP A 58 -4.48 -2.71 17.87
CA ASP A 58 -4.65 -1.43 18.55
C ASP A 58 -4.20 -0.28 17.64
N ALA A 59 -3.11 -0.48 16.91
CA ALA A 59 -2.61 0.42 15.88
C ALA A 59 -3.65 0.66 14.77
N LEU A 60 -4.36 -0.39 14.34
CA LEU A 60 -5.42 -0.27 13.34
C LEU A 60 -6.57 0.60 13.85
N ALA A 61 -7.03 0.36 15.08
CA ALA A 61 -8.12 1.13 15.68
C ALA A 61 -7.74 2.61 15.85
N ALA A 62 -6.55 2.88 16.39
CA ALA A 62 -6.03 4.24 16.58
C ALA A 62 -5.86 4.99 15.24
N GLY A 63 -5.27 4.33 14.23
CA GLY A 63 -5.10 4.93 12.90
C GLY A 63 -6.44 5.24 12.22
N MET A 64 -7.44 4.37 12.36
CA MET A 64 -8.78 4.63 11.82
C MET A 64 -9.47 5.80 12.52
N GLU A 65 -9.30 5.94 13.84
CA GLU A 65 -9.83 7.07 14.61
C GLU A 65 -9.20 8.39 14.15
N GLU A 66 -7.87 8.42 13.95
CA GLU A 66 -7.13 9.59 13.46
C GLU A 66 -7.62 10.02 12.06
N ARG A 67 -7.73 9.07 11.12
CA ARG A 67 -8.22 9.33 9.76
C ARG A 67 -9.68 9.78 9.73
N SER A 68 -10.52 9.21 10.60
CA SER A 68 -11.91 9.64 10.76
C SER A 68 -11.98 11.08 11.27
N ALA A 69 -11.16 11.43 12.27
CA ALA A 69 -11.07 12.80 12.78
C ALA A 69 -10.56 13.79 11.72
N GLU A 70 -9.59 13.39 10.89
CA GLU A 70 -9.11 14.15 9.72
C GLU A 70 -10.25 14.40 8.72
N PHE A 71 -10.97 13.35 8.32
CA PHE A 71 -12.10 13.48 7.42
C PHE A 71 -13.22 14.35 8.00
N LEU A 72 -13.52 14.27 9.30
CA LEU A 72 -14.55 15.09 9.93
C LEU A 72 -14.18 16.58 9.99
N ARG A 73 -12.89 16.92 9.97
CA ARG A 73 -12.40 18.30 9.89
C ARG A 73 -12.57 18.88 8.49
N GLU A 74 -12.21 18.13 7.45
CA GLU A 74 -12.27 18.61 6.07
C GLU A 74 -13.67 18.45 5.45
N ARG A 75 -14.33 17.32 5.72
CA ARG A 75 -15.64 16.89 5.21
C ARG A 75 -15.72 16.85 3.67
N GLU A 76 -14.58 16.77 3.00
CA GLU A 76 -14.50 16.63 1.55
C GLU A 76 -14.20 15.19 1.16
N ILE A 77 -15.08 14.60 0.34
CA ILE A 77 -14.84 13.28 -0.26
C ILE A 77 -13.84 13.38 -1.42
N TYR A 78 -13.82 14.52 -2.11
CA TYR A 78 -13.00 14.75 -3.30
C TYR A 78 -11.92 15.80 -3.02
N ILE A 79 -10.76 15.35 -2.58
CA ILE A 79 -9.61 16.23 -2.32
C ILE A 79 -9.09 16.77 -3.65
N LYS A 80 -8.97 18.10 -3.78
CA LYS A 80 -8.37 18.73 -4.96
C LYS A 80 -6.90 18.31 -5.08
N LYS A 81 -6.54 17.90 -6.29
CA LYS A 81 -5.24 17.31 -6.63
C LYS A 81 -4.11 18.33 -6.58
#